data_AF-A0A3D0Y851-F1
#
_entry.id   AF-A0A3D0Y851-F1
#
_cell.length_a   1.000
_cell.length_b   1.000
_cell.length_c   1.000
_cell.angle_alpha   90.00
_cell.angle_beta   90.00
_cell.angle_gamma   90.00
#
_symmetry.space_group_name_H-M   'P 1'
#
loop_
_entity.id
_entity.type
_entity.pdbx_description
1 polymer ?
#
loop_
_entity_poly.entity_id
_entity_poly.type
_entity_poly.pdbx_seq_one_letter_code
_entity_poly.pdbx_strand_id
1 'polypeptide(L)' 'MDEEEFANSTVTLIQGEDKNIVVDPRINRKELLDALSKEGLTAKDINYVILTHNHLDH' A
#
# COMPACT_ATOMS: atom_id res chain seq x y z
N MET A 1 10.02 20.83 -21.36
CA MET A 1 9.65 19.47 -20.97
C MET A 1 9.26 19.61 -19.53
N ASP A 2 7.96 19.70 -19.27
CA ASP A 2 7.47 19.74 -17.90
C ASP A 2 7.85 18.40 -17.27
N GLU A 3 8.66 18.43 -16.22
CA GLU A 3 8.96 17.23 -15.44
C GLU A 3 7.65 16.77 -14.83
N GLU A 4 7.15 15.59 -15.24
CA GLU A 4 5.98 14.98 -14.60
C GLU A 4 6.30 14.76 -13.12
N GLU A 5 5.69 15.56 -12.24
CA GLU A 5 5.78 15.35 -10.80
C GLU A 5 5.15 13.99 -10.45
N PHE A 6 5.97 13.06 -9.95
CA PHE A 6 5.55 11.72 -9.57
C PHE A 6 5.41 11.63 -8.05
N ALA A 7 4.22 11.98 -7.54
CA ALA A 7 3.87 11.83 -6.13
C ALA A 7 3.55 10.37 -5.77
N ASN A 8 3.86 9.98 -4.54
CA ASN A 8 3.61 8.64 -4.01
C ASN A 8 3.46 8.67 -2.49
N SER A 9 2.41 8.03 -1.99
CA SER A 9 2.20 7.88 -0.55
C SER A 9 3.19 6.90 0.08
N THR A 10 3.30 6.98 1.41
CA THR A 10 3.92 5.93 2.21
C THR A 10 2.90 4.84 2.48
N VAL A 11 3.22 3.60 2.11
CA VAL A 11 2.43 2.43 2.49
C VAL A 11 2.79 2.03 3.93
N THR A 12 1.80 1.86 4.80
CA THR A 12 2.01 1.30 6.15
C THR A 12 1.30 -0.04 6.29
N LEU A 13 2.03 -1.06 6.74
CA LEU A 13 1.46 -2.35 7.15
C LEU A 13 1.30 -2.37 8.68
N ILE A 14 0.10 -2.69 9.15
CA ILE A 14 -0.20 -2.91 10.57
C ILE A 14 -0.63 -4.36 10.74
N GLN A 15 0.03 -5.08 11.66
CA GLN A 15 -0.24 -6.48 11.94
C GLN A 15 -0.75 -6.66 13.37
N GLY A 16 -1.94 -7.25 13.50
CA GLY A 16 -2.50 -7.74 14.75
C GLY A 16 -2.48 -9.27 14.80
N GLU A 17 -3.12 -9.85 15.81
CA GLU A 17 -3.14 -11.31 16.01
C GLU A 17 -3.87 -12.06 14.88
N ASP A 18 -4.97 -11.51 14.35
CA ASP A 18 -5.81 -12.14 13.32
C ASP A 18 -6.16 -11.19 12.15
N LYS A 19 -5.49 -10.02 12.09
CA LYS A 19 -5.79 -8.96 11.14
C LYS A 19 -4.53 -8.32 10.57
N ASN A 20 -4.50 -8.18 9.24
CA ASN A 20 -3.55 -7.35 8.52
C ASN A 20 -4.27 -6.16 7.89
N ILE A 21 -3.71 -4.96 8.09
CA ILE A 21 -4.24 -3.70 7.58
C ILE A 21 -3.17 -3.01 6.75
N VAL A 22 -3.55 -2.53 5.57
CA VAL A 22 -2.71 -1.64 4.75
C VAL A 22 -3.29 -0.23 4.80
N VAL A 23 -2.46 0.77 5.07
CA VAL A 23 -2.80 2.19 4.95
C VAL A 23 -2.12 2.74 3.70
N ASP A 24 -2.90 3.40 2.83
CA ASP A 24 -2.50 4.02 1.56
C ASP A 24 -1.67 3.08 0.66
N PRO A 25 -2.30 2.20 -0.15
CA PRO A 25 -1.62 1.19 -0.97
C PRO A 25 -0.72 1.74 -2.07
N ARG A 26 -0.76 3.05 -2.35
CA ARG A 26 -0.01 3.77 -3.40
C ARG A 26 -0.44 3.33 -4.81
N ILE A 27 -0.05 4.11 -5.81
CA ILE A 27 -0.35 3.83 -7.23
C ILE A 27 0.38 2.59 -7.80
N ASN A 28 1.57 2.25 -7.26
CA ASN A 28 2.41 1.18 -7.82
C ASN A 28 2.10 -0.19 -7.20
N ARG A 29 1.15 -0.90 -7.82
CA ARG A 29 0.74 -2.25 -7.40
C ARG A 29 1.88 -3.26 -7.29
N LYS A 30 2.87 -3.23 -8.18
CA LYS A 30 3.94 -4.23 -8.19
C LYS A 30 4.83 -4.08 -6.96
N GLU A 31 5.24 -2.85 -6.65
CA GLU A 31 6.07 -2.57 -5.48
C GLU A 31 5.37 -2.92 -4.18
N LEU A 32 4.06 -2.65 -4.06
CA LEU A 32 3.25 -3.07 -2.91
C LEU A 32 3.26 -4.60 -2.74
N LEU A 33 3.03 -5.36 -3.81
CA LEU A 33 2.99 -6.82 -3.72
C LEU A 33 4.37 -7.42 -3.44
N ASP A 34 5.42 -6.85 -4.01
CA ASP A 34 6.80 -7.26 -3.73
C ASP A 34 7.17 -6.96 -2.27
N ALA A 35 6.69 -5.87 -1.68
CA ALA A 35 6.86 -5.55 -0.26
C ALA A 35 6.08 -6.51 0.65
N LEU A 36 4.81 -6.79 0.36
CA LEU A 36 4.01 -7.76 1.12
C LEU A 36 4.63 -9.17 1.10
N SER A 37 5.17 -9.57 -0.05
CA SER A 37 5.85 -10.87 -0.19
C SER A 37 7.07 -11.00 0.73
N LYS A 38 7.82 -9.91 0.97
CA LYS A 38 8.94 -9.90 1.92
C LYS A 38 8.49 -10.13 3.36
N GLU A 39 7.25 -9.77 3.68
CA GLU A 39 6.60 -10.03 4.97
C GLU A 39 5.86 -11.39 5.00
N GLY A 40 5.99 -12.21 3.95
CA GLY A 40 5.32 -13.50 3.83
C GLY A 40 3.81 -13.41 3.57
N LEU A 41 3.32 -12.26 3.13
CA LEU A 41 1.91 -11.98 2.89
C LEU A 41 1.57 -11.89 1.40
N THR A 42 0.31 -12.20 1.08
CA THR A 42 -0.31 -11.92 -0.21
C THR A 42 -1.43 -10.88 -0.03
N ALA A 43 -1.92 -10.32 -1.14
CA ALA A 43 -3.05 -9.39 -1.10
C ALA A 43 -4.33 -10.01 -0.49
N LYS A 44 -4.47 -11.34 -0.50
CA LYS A 44 -5.62 -12.04 0.11
C LYS A 44 -5.55 -12.09 1.63
N ASP A 45 -4.37 -11.86 2.20
CA ASP A 45 -4.15 -11.87 3.64
C ASP A 45 -4.44 -10.50 4.28
N ILE A 46 -4.70 -9.47 3.47
CA ILE A 46 -5.06 -8.13 3.92
C ILE A 46 -6.56 -8.05 4.17
N ASN A 47 -6.95 -7.74 5.40
CA ASN A 47 -8.36 -7.66 5.80
C ASN A 47 -8.97 -6.29 5.55
N TYR A 48 -8.18 -5.24 5.72
CA TYR A 48 -8.62 -3.86 5.57
C TYR A 48 -7.61 -3.03 4.79
N VAL A 49 -8.12 -2.15 3.95
CA VAL A 49 -7.36 -1.08 3.30
C VAL A 49 -7.94 0.24 3.77
N ILE A 50 -7.12 1.10 4.35
CA ILE A 50 -7.51 2.42 4.83
C ILE A 50 -6.86 3.46 3.93
N LEU A 51 -7.68 4.32 3.33
CA LEU A 51 -7.20 5.49 2.61
C LEU A 51 -7.26 6.71 3.55
N THR A 52 -6.16 7.44 3.66
CA THR A 52 -6.14 8.71 4.40
C THR A 52 -6.99 9.76 3.69
N HIS A 53 -6.95 9.78 2.36
CA HIS A 53 -7.81 10.54 1.45
C HIS A 53 -7.72 9.96 0.02
N ASN A 54 -8.36 10.60 -0.96
CA ASN A 54 -8.60 10.03 -2.29
C ASN A 54 -7.76 10.67 -3.41
N HIS A 55 -6.54 11.14 -3.13
CA HIS A 55 -5.62 11.49 -4.21
C HIS A 55 -5.05 10.22 -4.86
N LEU A 56 -4.64 10.34 -6.13
CA LEU A 56 -4.25 9.20 -6.95
C LEU A 56 -2.97 8.50 -6.46
N ASP A 57 -2.11 9.22 -5.74
CA ASP A 57 -0.85 8.74 -5.22
C ASP A 57 -0.99 7.89 -3.94
N HIS A 58 -2.20 7.80 -3.38
CA HIS A 58 -2.57 7.02 -2.20
C HIS A 58 -3.17 5.65 -2.55
#